data_AF-A0A9D6IBA3-F1
#
_entry.id   AF-A0A9D6IBA3-F1
#
_cell.length_a   1.000
_cell.length_b   1.000
_cell.length_c   1.000
_cell.angle_alpha   90.00
_cell.angle_beta   90.00
_cell.angle_gamma   90.00
#
_symmetry.space_group_name_H-M   'P 1'
#
loop_
_entity.id
_entity.type
_entity.pdbx_description
1 polymer ?
#
loop_
_entity_poly.entity_id
_entity_poly.type
_entity_poly.pdbx_seq_one_letter_code
_entity_poly.pdbx_strand_id
1 'polypeptide(L)'
;MDPLQFFRTVRDERGAMARLNDIITARLRQEVGKVDFKAIIREKRDEIMGTVTGATRELAAPFGIRVVDVRVRRADLPPEVQASVFARMQAERHRIAMKYRAEGDEKAREIRAEADKAREVILAKA
;
A
#
# COMPACT_ATOMS: atom_id res chain seq x y z
N MET A 1 5.36 6.21 -31.97
CA MET A 1 5.58 4.77 -32.15
C MET A 1 6.62 4.68 -33.24
N ASP A 2 7.75 4.04 -32.97
CA ASP A 2 8.83 3.84 -33.94
C ASP A 2 8.80 2.37 -34.40
N PRO A 3 8.32 2.09 -35.62
CA PRO A 3 8.18 0.72 -36.13
C PRO A 3 9.54 0.00 -36.28
N LEU A 4 10.62 0.73 -36.56
CA LEU A 4 11.95 0.16 -36.76
C LEU A 4 12.54 -0.29 -35.43
N GLN A 5 12.36 0.51 -34.39
CA GLN A 5 12.81 0.20 -33.03
C GLN A 5 12.00 -0.96 -32.42
N PHE A 6 10.71 -1.03 -32.71
CA PHE A 6 9.85 -2.16 -32.31
C PHE A 6 10.33 -3.48 -32.92
N PHE A 7 10.52 -3.54 -34.24
CA PHE A 7 10.93 -4.78 -34.90
C PHE A 7 12.32 -5.27 -34.45
N ARG A 8 13.25 -4.34 -34.17
CA ARG A 8 14.59 -4.66 -33.67
C ARG A 8 14.60 -5.23 -32.25
N THR A 9 13.70 -4.77 -31.39
CA THR A 9 13.75 -5.09 -29.96
C THR A 9 12.83 -6.25 -29.56
N VAL A 10 11.64 -6.35 -30.16
CA VAL A 10 10.63 -7.35 -29.79
C VAL A 10 10.24 -8.32 -30.90
N ARG A 11 10.69 -8.07 -32.14
CA ARG A 11 10.46 -8.87 -33.38
C ARG A 11 9.00 -9.03 -33.80
N ASP A 12 8.13 -9.45 -32.89
CA ASP A 12 6.71 -9.66 -33.11
C ASP A 12 5.86 -9.17 -31.92
N GLU A 13 4.55 -9.13 -32.13
CA GLU A 13 3.59 -8.67 -31.13
C GLU A 13 3.58 -9.56 -29.86
N ARG A 14 3.84 -10.86 -30.00
CA ARG A 14 3.88 -11.80 -28.86
C ARG A 14 5.07 -11.51 -27.95
N GLY A 15 6.24 -11.25 -28.53
CA GLY A 15 7.45 -10.84 -27.83
C GLY A 15 7.26 -9.48 -27.14
N ALA A 16 6.59 -8.54 -27.81
CA ALA A 16 6.24 -7.25 -27.23
C ALA A 16 5.32 -7.40 -26.01
N MET A 17 4.30 -8.25 -26.12
CA MET A 17 3.33 -8.48 -25.06
C MET A 17 3.93 -9.19 -23.84
N ALA A 18 4.83 -10.15 -24.07
CA ALA A 18 5.57 -10.81 -22.98
C ALA A 18 6.45 -9.81 -22.21
N ARG A 19 7.23 -8.98 -22.92
CA ARG A 19 8.09 -7.97 -22.30
C ARG A 19 7.29 -6.92 -21.53
N LEU A 20 6.17 -6.46 -22.08
CA LEU A 20 5.27 -5.54 -21.39
C LEU A 20 4.70 -6.16 -20.12
N ASN A 21 4.27 -7.42 -20.16
CA ASN A 21 3.74 -8.12 -19.00
C ASN A 21 4.79 -8.22 -17.88
N ASP A 22 6.04 -8.52 -18.21
CA ASP A 22 7.14 -8.59 -17.22
C ASP A 22 7.37 -7.23 -16.54
N ILE A 23 7.43 -6.16 -17.34
CA ILE A 23 7.63 -4.78 -16.85
C ILE A 23 6.46 -4.37 -15.94
N ILE A 24 5.23 -4.55 -16.41
CA ILE A 24 4.01 -4.17 -15.68
C ILE A 24 3.94 -4.94 -14.37
N THR A 25 4.19 -6.25 -14.38
CA THR A 25 4.11 -7.10 -13.19
C THR A 25 5.17 -6.73 -12.16
N ALA A 26 6.41 -6.45 -12.59
CA ALA A 26 7.48 -6.01 -11.69
C ALA A 26 7.15 -4.67 -11.03
N ARG A 27 6.67 -3.68 -11.80
CA ARG A 27 6.30 -2.36 -11.28
C ARG A 27 5.09 -2.42 -10.36
N LEU A 28 4.06 -3.16 -10.73
CA LEU A 28 2.90 -3.36 -9.88
C LEU A 28 3.29 -3.98 -8.55
N ARG A 29 4.14 -5.03 -8.53
CA ARG A 29 4.61 -5.66 -7.29
C ARG A 29 5.39 -4.68 -6.41
N GLN A 30 6.23 -3.84 -7.01
CA GLN A 30 7.02 -2.84 -6.28
C GLN A 30 6.13 -1.78 -5.62
N GLU A 31 5.15 -1.23 -6.34
CA GLU A 31 4.27 -0.19 -5.82
C GLU A 31 3.25 -0.75 -4.80
N VAL A 32 2.74 -1.95 -5.04
CA VAL A 32 1.89 -2.67 -4.08
C VAL A 32 2.65 -2.99 -2.79
N GLY A 33 3.95 -3.29 -2.86
CA GLY A 33 4.77 -3.55 -1.67
C GLY A 33 5.02 -2.32 -0.78
N LYS A 34 4.82 -1.10 -1.32
CA LYS A 34 5.02 0.16 -0.59
C LYS A 34 3.76 0.66 0.11
N VAL A 35 2.59 0.15 -0.24
CA VAL A 35 1.28 0.68 0.21
C VAL A 35 0.51 -0.41 0.96
N ASP A 36 -0.18 -0.05 2.05
CA ASP A 36 -1.06 -0.97 2.75
C ASP A 36 -2.19 -1.46 1.85
N PHE A 37 -2.42 -2.78 1.81
CA PHE A 37 -3.42 -3.45 0.96
C PHE A 37 -4.81 -2.80 0.99
N LYS A 38 -5.20 -2.28 2.16
CA LYS A 38 -6.49 -1.60 2.36
C LYS A 38 -6.60 -0.29 1.57
N ALA A 39 -5.50 0.45 1.43
CA ALA A 39 -5.44 1.68 0.64
C ALA A 39 -5.50 1.39 -0.87
N ILE A 40 -4.93 0.26 -1.32
CA ILE A 40 -4.93 -0.16 -2.73
C ILE A 40 -6.33 -0.48 -3.24
N ILE A 41 -7.17 -1.10 -2.41
CA ILE A 41 -8.52 -1.55 -2.80
C ILE A 41 -9.57 -0.42 -2.71
N ARG A 42 -9.37 0.57 -1.83
CA ARG A 42 -10.44 1.57 -1.53
C ARG A 42 -10.12 3.02 -1.90
N GLU A 43 -8.89 3.48 -1.79
CA GLU A 43 -8.59 4.94 -1.82
C GLU A 43 -7.50 5.34 -2.82
N LYS A 44 -6.54 4.45 -3.12
CA LYS A 44 -5.33 4.77 -3.90
C LYS A 44 -5.20 4.01 -5.21
N ARG A 45 -6.24 3.31 -5.64
CA ARG A 45 -6.18 2.49 -6.87
C ARG A 45 -5.77 3.33 -8.08
N ASP A 46 -6.45 4.44 -8.30
CA ASP A 46 -6.21 5.28 -9.48
C ASP A 46 -4.83 5.96 -9.44
N GLU A 47 -4.38 6.35 -8.25
CA GLU A 47 -3.04 6.93 -8.03
C GLU A 47 -1.92 5.91 -8.34
N ILE A 48 -2.08 4.67 -7.84
CA ILE A 48 -1.15 3.56 -8.11
C ILE A 48 -1.15 3.22 -9.59
N MET A 49 -2.33 3.12 -10.21
CA MET A 49 -2.43 2.84 -11.65
C MET A 49 -1.83 3.96 -12.50
N GLY A 50 -2.01 5.23 -12.11
CA GLY A 50 -1.36 6.36 -12.77
C GLY A 50 0.16 6.28 -12.69
N THR A 51 0.69 5.97 -11.51
CA THR A 51 2.15 5.80 -11.28
C THR A 51 2.72 4.63 -12.08
N VAL A 52 2.05 3.48 -12.06
CA VAL A 52 2.45 2.29 -12.83
C VAL A 52 2.39 2.57 -14.33
N THR A 53 1.36 3.28 -14.80
CA THR A 53 1.22 3.65 -16.22
C THR A 53 2.34 4.58 -16.67
N GLY A 54 2.68 5.59 -15.87
CA GLY A 54 3.80 6.49 -16.12
C GLY A 54 5.13 5.74 -16.21
N ALA A 55 5.45 4.95 -15.20
CA ALA A 55 6.69 4.16 -15.16
C ALA A 55 6.78 3.14 -16.32
N THR A 56 5.66 2.50 -16.66
CA THR A 56 5.62 1.55 -17.79
C THR A 56 5.81 2.28 -19.12
N ARG A 57 5.27 3.49 -19.28
CA ARG A 57 5.44 4.29 -20.50
C ARG A 57 6.91 4.65 -20.75
N GLU A 58 7.65 5.01 -19.70
CA GLU A 58 9.10 5.29 -19.81
C GLU A 58 9.90 4.05 -20.19
N LEU A 59 9.59 2.90 -19.58
CA LEU A 59 10.28 1.63 -19.85
C LEU A 59 9.90 1.03 -21.21
N ALA A 60 8.72 1.34 -21.73
CA ALA A 60 8.24 0.89 -23.03
C ALA A 60 8.79 1.72 -24.21
N ALA A 61 9.21 2.97 -23.96
CA ALA A 61 9.74 3.87 -24.99
C ALA A 61 10.97 3.31 -25.74
N PRO A 62 11.97 2.68 -25.06
CA PRO A 62 13.10 2.01 -25.73
C PRO A 62 12.71 0.87 -26.67
N PHE A 63 11.52 0.28 -26.48
CA PHE A 63 10.98 -0.79 -27.32
C PHE A 63 10.14 -0.26 -28.49
N GLY A 64 10.04 1.06 -28.68
CA GLY A 64 9.19 1.67 -29.69
C GLY A 64 7.68 1.58 -29.39
N ILE A 65 7.31 1.13 -28.18
CA ILE A 65 5.93 0.87 -27.76
C ILE A 65 5.38 2.09 -27.03
N ARG A 66 4.18 2.54 -27.43
CA ARG A 66 3.45 3.61 -26.73
C ARG A 66 2.37 3.02 -25.83
N VAL A 67 2.55 3.09 -24.52
CA VAL A 67 1.55 2.68 -23.53
C VAL A 67 0.54 3.81 -23.31
N VAL A 68 -0.74 3.54 -23.59
CA VAL A 68 -1.83 4.52 -23.46
C VAL A 68 -2.41 4.47 -22.04
N ASP A 69 -2.79 3.27 -21.58
CA ASP A 69 -3.37 3.02 -20.26
C ASP A 69 -3.06 1.60 -19.80
N VAL A 70 -2.85 1.40 -18.49
CA VAL A 70 -2.66 0.08 -17.86
C VAL A 70 -3.81 -0.10 -16.88
N ARG A 71 -4.54 -1.22 -16.99
CA ARG A 71 -5.66 -1.55 -16.09
C ARG A 71 -5.51 -2.95 -15.53
N VAL A 72 -5.65 -3.08 -14.21
CA VAL A 72 -5.71 -4.39 -13.55
C VAL A 72 -7.12 -4.96 -13.68
N ARG A 73 -7.23 -6.07 -14.41
CA ARG A 73 -8.51 -6.77 -14.67
C ARG A 73 -8.90 -7.75 -13.57
N ARG A 74 -7.91 -8.40 -12.92
CA ARG A 74 -8.07 -9.23 -11.72
C ARG A 74 -6.83 -9.06 -10.86
N ALA A 75 -7.01 -8.70 -9.59
CA ALA A 75 -5.92 -8.51 -8.63
C ALA A 75 -5.88 -9.69 -7.66
N ASP A 76 -5.59 -10.90 -8.18
CA ASP A 76 -5.28 -12.02 -7.28
C ASP A 76 -3.81 -11.90 -6.90
N LEU A 77 -3.56 -11.64 -5.62
CA LEU A 77 -2.22 -11.45 -5.09
C LEU A 77 -1.46 -12.79 -5.16
N PRO A 78 -0.19 -12.84 -5.62
CA PRO A 78 0.65 -14.02 -5.46
C PRO A 78 0.72 -14.41 -3.98
N PRO A 79 0.56 -15.69 -3.61
CA PRO A 79 0.50 -16.13 -2.21
C PRO A 79 1.76 -15.74 -1.43
N GLU A 80 2.91 -15.63 -2.08
CA GLU A 80 4.18 -15.26 -1.43
C GLU A 80 4.14 -13.87 -0.75
N VAL A 81 3.39 -12.92 -1.31
CA VAL A 81 3.36 -11.53 -0.79
C VAL A 81 2.23 -11.33 0.23
N GLN A 82 1.20 -12.18 0.19
CA GLN A 82 0.06 -12.12 1.10
C GLN A 82 0.52 -12.28 2.56
N ALA A 83 1.41 -13.24 2.82
CA ALA A 83 1.89 -13.54 4.17
C ALA A 83 2.65 -12.36 4.79
N SER A 84 3.55 -11.72 4.04
CA SER A 84 4.36 -10.60 4.54
C SER A 84 3.51 -9.37 4.87
N VAL A 85 2.53 -9.06 4.02
CA VAL A 85 1.62 -7.93 4.23
C VAL A 85 0.69 -8.21 5.40
N PHE A 86 0.16 -9.43 5.51
CA PHE A 86 -0.72 -9.82 6.62
C PHE A 86 0.02 -9.78 7.97
N ALA A 87 1.28 -10.23 8.00
CA ALA A 87 2.12 -10.14 9.19
C ALA A 87 2.39 -8.68 9.62
N ARG A 88 2.69 -7.79 8.67
CA ARG A 88 2.86 -6.35 8.94
C ARG A 88 1.58 -5.71 9.47
N MET A 89 0.44 -6.10 8.92
CA MET A 89 -0.87 -5.62 9.38
C MET A 89 -1.19 -6.08 10.80
N GLN A 90 -0.93 -7.35 11.13
CA GLN A 90 -1.09 -7.88 12.48
C GLN A 90 -0.22 -7.10 13.47
N ALA A 91 1.04 -6.84 13.12
CA ALA A 91 1.96 -6.04 13.94
C ALA A 91 1.45 -4.62 14.17
N GLU A 92 1.00 -3.94 13.10
CA GLU A 92 0.50 -2.56 13.22
C GLU A 92 -0.80 -2.51 14.04
N ARG A 93 -1.69 -3.48 13.86
CA ARG A 93 -2.95 -3.57 14.62
C ARG A 93 -2.70 -3.85 16.09
N HIS A 94 -1.71 -4.70 16.40
CA HIS A 94 -1.25 -4.94 17.76
C HIS A 94 -0.66 -3.67 18.38
N ARG A 95 0.18 -2.94 17.62
CA ARG A 95 0.77 -1.66 18.06
C ARG A 95 -0.31 -0.62 18.40
N ILE A 96 -1.30 -0.47 17.52
CA ILE A 96 -2.43 0.44 17.72
C ILE A 96 -3.24 0.04 18.97
N ALA A 97 -3.53 -1.25 19.14
CA ALA A 97 -4.25 -1.74 20.33
C ALA A 97 -3.47 -1.49 21.63
N MET A 98 -2.14 -1.72 21.62
CA MET A 98 -1.28 -1.43 22.77
C MET A 98 -1.28 0.06 23.11
N LYS A 99 -1.20 0.93 22.10
CA LYS A 99 -1.29 2.38 22.28
C LYS A 99 -2.61 2.79 22.95
N TYR A 100 -3.74 2.30 22.44
CA TYR A 100 -5.04 2.62 23.03
C TYR A 100 -5.22 2.10 24.46
N ARG A 101 -4.66 0.93 24.79
CA ARG A 101 -4.68 0.43 26.18
C ARG A 101 -3.86 1.33 27.10
N ALA A 102 -2.65 1.71 26.69
CA ALA A 102 -1.78 2.59 27.47
C ALA A 102 -2.44 3.95 27.73
N GLU A 103 -3.02 4.57 26.70
CA GLU A 103 -3.78 5.82 26.82
C GLU A 103 -5.01 5.68 27.72
N GLY A 104 -5.72 4.54 27.65
CA GLY A 104 -6.85 4.23 28.52
C GLY A 104 -6.45 4.09 29.98
N ASP A 105 -5.35 3.38 30.25
CA ASP A 105 -4.81 3.18 31.60
C ASP A 105 -4.30 4.48 32.22
N GLU A 106 -3.70 5.36 31.41
CA GLU A 106 -3.25 6.68 31.84
C GLU A 106 -4.43 7.57 32.26
N LYS A 107 -5.43 7.71 31.39
CA LYS A 107 -6.66 8.47 31.70
C LYS A 107 -7.39 7.91 32.91
N ALA A 108 -7.44 6.58 33.04
CA ALA A 108 -8.06 5.94 34.20
C ALA A 108 -7.32 6.26 35.50
N ARG A 109 -5.99 6.30 35.50
CA ARG A 109 -5.19 6.69 36.68
C ARG A 109 -5.41 8.16 37.03
N GLU A 110 -5.43 9.04 36.05
CA GLU A 110 -5.68 10.47 36.24
C GLU A 110 -7.05 10.74 36.87
N ILE A 111 -8.11 10.17 36.31
CA ILE A 111 -9.49 10.31 36.84
C ILE A 111 -9.59 9.80 38.28
N ARG A 112 -8.95 8.67 38.61
CA ARG A 112 -8.96 8.14 39.99
C ARG A 112 -8.22 9.07 40.95
N ALA A 113 -7.03 9.56 40.57
CA ALA A 113 -6.26 10.46 41.42
C ALA A 113 -7.01 11.77 41.69
N GLU A 114 -7.68 12.32 40.68
CA GLU A 114 -8.52 13.51 40.83
C GLU A 114 -9.72 13.25 41.75
N ALA A 115 -10.39 12.10 41.59
CA ALA A 115 -11.50 11.70 42.44
C ALA A 115 -11.08 11.50 43.91
N ASP A 116 -9.94 10.86 44.14
CA ASP A 116 -9.39 10.65 45.49
C ASP A 116 -9.03 11.98 46.16
N LYS A 117 -8.39 12.90 45.41
CA LYS A 117 -8.09 14.26 45.89
C LYS A 117 -9.35 15.04 46.23
N ALA A 118 -10.37 14.99 45.37
CA ALA A 118 -11.65 15.65 45.62
C ALA A 118 -12.33 15.10 46.88
N ARG A 119 -12.28 13.78 47.09
CA ARG A 119 -12.80 13.11 48.29
C ARG A 119 -12.10 13.60 49.56
N GLU A 120 -10.76 13.66 49.57
CA GLU A 120 -10.01 14.15 50.73
C GLU A 120 -10.35 15.61 51.07
N VAL A 121 -10.46 16.48 50.06
CA VAL A 121 -10.82 17.90 50.26
C VAL A 121 -12.23 18.05 50.85
N ILE A 122 -13.19 17.22 50.41
CA ILE A 122 -14.56 17.25 50.96
C ILE A 122 -14.57 16.80 52.42
N LEU A 123 -13.85 15.70 52.75
CA LEU A 123 -13.76 15.19 54.12
C LEU A 123 -13.05 16.17 55.07
N ALA A 124 -12.05 16.91 54.59
CA ALA A 124 -11.32 17.90 55.39
C ALA A 124 -12.11 19.20 55.65
N LYS A 125 -13.19 19.44 54.89
CA LYS A 125 -14.07 20.62 55.05
C LYS A 125 -15.35 20.32 55.86
N ALA A 126 -15.56 19.07 56.26
CA ALA A 126 -16.67 18.60 57.09
C ALA A 126 -16.29 18.60 58.57
#